data_AF-A0A7C1E486-F1
#
_entry.id   AF-A0A7C1E486-F1
#
_cell.length_a   1.000
_cell.length_b   1.000
_cell.length_c   1.000
_cell.angle_alpha   90.00
_cell.angle_beta   90.00
_cell.angle_gamma   90.00
#
_symmetry.space_group_name_H-M   'P 1'
#
loop_
_entity.id
_entity.type
_entity.pdbx_description
1 polymer ?
#
loop_
_entity_poly.entity_id
_entity_poly.type
_entity_poly.pdbx_seq_one_letter_code
_entity_poly.pdbx_strand_id
1 'polypeptide(L)' 'MVKLTNEEIKWLIIRVNTGFFNMKKAAAVYGVTERRVQQLIKMHRETGEYPKLDPHRRPKTYLTLDQKAAIDEA' A
#
# COMPACT_ATOMS: atom_id res chain seq x y z
N MET A 1 7.34 5.73 -2.31
CA MET A 1 7.74 5.42 -0.94
C MET A 1 6.70 4.49 -0.32
N VAL A 2 7.12 3.42 0.35
CA VAL A 2 6.21 2.47 1.00
C VAL A 2 5.91 2.99 2.41
N LYS A 3 4.63 3.27 2.71
CA LYS A 3 4.20 3.95 3.95
C LYS A 3 3.82 3.01 5.10
N LEU A 4 3.74 1.71 4.85
CA LEU A 4 3.32 0.71 5.83
C LEU A 4 4.38 -0.37 5.92
N THR A 5 4.54 -0.97 7.10
CA THR A 5 5.28 -2.20 7.35
C THR A 5 4.34 -3.41 7.36
N ASN A 6 4.89 -4.63 7.31
CA ASN A 6 4.08 -5.86 7.39
C ASN A 6 3.31 -5.96 8.71
N GLU A 7 3.91 -5.53 9.81
CA GLU A 7 3.25 -5.51 11.13
C GLU A 7 2.12 -4.49 11.16
N GLU A 8 2.33 -3.29 10.61
CA GLU A 8 1.29 -2.27 10.52
C GLU A 8 0.11 -2.73 9.67
N ILE A 9 0.36 -3.43 8.56
CA ILE A 9 -0.71 -4.01 7.72
C ILE A 9 -1.52 -5.03 8.53
N LYS A 10 -0.84 -5.92 9.27
CA LYS A 10 -1.51 -6.92 10.11
C LYS A 10 -2.39 -6.26 11.16
N TRP A 11 -1.85 -5.30 11.91
CA TRP A 11 -2.59 -4.59 12.95
C TRP A 11 -3.74 -3.76 12.39
N LEU A 12 -3.54 -3.11 11.24
CA LEU A 12 -4.58 -2.35 10.56
C LEU A 12 -5.77 -3.25 10.23
N ILE A 13 -5.53 -4.43 9.66
CA ILE A 13 -6.61 -5.36 9.29
C ILE A 13 -7.32 -5.90 10.54
N ILE A 14 -6.57 -6.30 11.57
CA ILE A 14 -7.16 -6.78 12.84
C ILE A 14 -8.05 -5.69 13.47
N ARG A 15 -7.57 -4.44 13.54
CA ARG A 15 -8.31 -3.33 14.15
C ARG A 15 -9.55 -2.92 13.35
N VAL A 16 -9.52 -3.06 12.03
CA VAL A 16 -10.72 -2.83 11.21
C VAL A 16 -11.71 -3.99 11.34
N ASN A 17 -11.25 -5.25 11.30
CA ASN A 17 -12.13 -6.42 11.44
C ASN A 17 -12.79 -6.52 12.83
N THR A 18 -12.11 -6.06 13.87
CA THR A 18 -12.66 -6.00 15.24
C THR A 18 -13.60 -4.81 15.47
N GLY A 19 -13.76 -3.92 14.48
CA GLY A 19 -14.61 -2.73 14.57
C GLY A 19 -13.99 -1.55 15.33
N PHE A 20 -12.74 -1.65 15.80
CA PHE A 20 -12.04 -0.56 16.49
C PHE A 20 -11.82 0.67 15.60
N PHE A 21 -11.59 0.44 14.30
CA PHE A 21 -11.45 1.49 13.30
C PHE A 21 -12.45 1.36 12.16
N ASN A 22 -13.02 2.49 11.74
CA ASN A 22 -13.58 2.62 10.40
C ASN A 22 -12.47 2.91 9.38
N MET A 23 -12.74 2.72 8.09
CA MET A 23 -11.73 2.85 7.03
C MET A 23 -11.08 4.24 6.98
N LYS A 24 -11.86 5.30 7.25
CA LYS A 24 -11.40 6.69 7.29
C LYS A 24 -10.44 6.96 8.45
N LYS A 25 -10.74 6.44 9.63
CA LYS A 25 -9.90 6.57 10.83
C LYS A 25 -8.62 5.74 10.69
N ALA A 26 -8.72 4.52 10.13
CA ALA A 26 -7.55 3.71 9.81
C ALA A 26 -6.63 4.44 8.81
N ALA A 27 -7.19 5.02 7.74
CA ALA A 27 -6.45 5.80 6.76
C ALA A 27 -5.69 6.97 7.42
N ALA A 28 -6.35 7.74 8.28
CA ALA A 28 -5.73 8.85 8.99
C ALA A 28 -4.62 8.42 9.96
N VAL A 29 -4.87 7.38 10.78
CA VAL A 29 -3.90 6.88 11.78
C VAL A 29 -2.64 6.33 11.12
N TYR A 30 -2.79 5.58 10.04
CA TYR A 30 -1.68 4.93 9.35
C TYR A 30 -1.12 5.74 8.19
N GLY A 31 -1.58 6.98 7.98
CA GLY A 31 -1.05 7.89 6.95
C GLY A 31 -1.24 7.42 5.50
N VAL A 32 -2.25 6.57 5.24
CA VAL A 32 -2.55 5.99 3.92
C VAL A 32 -3.93 6.41 3.42
N THR A 33 -4.18 6.26 2.12
CA THR A 33 -5.50 6.54 1.54
C THR A 33 -6.52 5.47 1.95
N GLU A 34 -7.80 5.84 2.07
CA GLU A 34 -8.90 4.89 2.34
C GLU A 34 -8.95 3.72 1.34
N ARG A 35 -8.70 4.01 0.05
CA ARG A 35 -8.61 2.97 -1.00
C ARG A 35 -7.57 1.90 -0.68
N ARG A 36 -6.44 2.28 -0.09
CA ARG A 36 -5.38 1.34 0.29
C ARG A 36 -5.83 0.42 1.41
N VAL A 37 -6.53 0.98 2.41
CA VAL A 37 -7.14 0.21 3.50
C VAL A 37 -8.13 -0.82 2.93
N GLN A 38 -9.01 -0.40 2.03
CA GLN A 38 -9.97 -1.29 1.37
C GLN A 38 -9.29 -2.41 0.59
N GLN A 39 -8.21 -2.11 -0.15
CA GLN A 39 -7.44 -3.12 -0.87
C GLN A 39 -6.83 -4.17 0.06
N LEU A 40 -6.25 -3.74 1.18
CA LEU A 40 -5.64 -4.63 2.17
C LEU A 40 -6.68 -5.57 2.80
N ILE A 41 -7.83 -5.02 3.17
CA ILE A 41 -8.96 -5.80 3.71
C ILE A 41 -9.50 -6.78 2.67
N LYS A 42 -9.67 -6.33 1.42
CA LYS A 42 -10.14 -7.18 0.32
C LYS A 42 -9.19 -8.37 0.08
N MET A 43 -7.89 -8.11 -0.03
CA MET A 43 -6.89 -9.18 -0.20
C MET A 43 -6.93 -10.18 0.95
N HIS A 44 -7.05 -9.70 2.20
CA HIS A 44 -7.16 -10.59 3.35
C HIS A 44 -8.45 -11.42 3.32
N ARG A 45 -9.58 -10.83 2.92
CA ARG A 45 -10.86 -11.55 2.81
C ARG A 45 -10.83 -12.61 1.70
N GLU A 46 -10.13 -12.34 0.60
CA GLU A 46 -10.03 -13.27 -0.54
C GLU A 46 -9.03 -14.40 -0.31
N THR A 47 -7.92 -14.13 0.37
CA THR A 47 -6.83 -15.10 0.56
C THR A 47 -6.84 -15.78 1.93
N GLY A 48 -7.49 -15.18 2.94
CA GLY A 48 -7.39 -15.58 4.34
C GLY A 48 -6.07 -15.19 5.02
N GLU A 49 -5.11 -14.68 4.25
CA GLU A 49 -3.77 -14.33 4.73
C GLU A 49 -3.60 -12.83 4.94
N TYR A 50 -2.63 -12.43 5.75
CA TYR A 50 -2.28 -11.01 5.89
C TYR A 50 -1.41 -10.58 4.71
N PRO A 51 -1.78 -9.52 3.96
CA PRO A 51 -0.98 -9.03 2.85
C PRO A 51 0.42 -8.64 3.34
N LYS A 52 1.43 -9.17 2.65
CA LYS A 52 2.83 -8.83 2.89
C LYS A 52 3.32 -7.90 1.80
N LEU A 53 4.22 -7.00 2.16
CA LEU A 53 4.94 -6.19 1.20
C LEU A 53 5.93 -7.07 0.47
N ASP A 54 5.96 -6.95 -0.84
CA ASP A 54 6.96 -7.56 -1.69
C ASP A 54 8.17 -6.61 -1.79
N PRO A 55 9.31 -6.93 -1.15
CA PRO A 55 10.51 -6.10 -1.19
C PRO A 55 11.21 -6.14 -2.55
N HIS A 56 10.94 -7.15 -3.39
CA HIS A 56 11.51 -7.28 -4.72
C HIS A 56 10.76 -6.45 -5.76
N ARG A 57 9.60 -5.90 -5.40
CA ARG A 57 8.85 -5.01 -6.29
C ARG A 57 9.51 -3.64 -6.39
N ARG A 58 10.11 -3.36 -7.55
CA ARG A 58 10.68 -2.03 -7.85
C ARG A 58 9.60 -0.94 -7.76
N PRO A 59 9.82 0.15 -7.02
CA PRO A 59 8.96 1.33 -7.10
C PRO A 59 8.97 1.83 -8.55
N LYS A 60 7.80 2.00 -9.19
CA LYS A 60 7.75 2.60 -10.54
C LYS A 60 8.16 4.07 -10.42
N THR A 61 9.40 4.35 -10.80
CA THR A 61 9.97 5.69 -10.93
C THR A 61 9.82 6.11 -12.38
N TYR A 62 9.11 7.21 -12.63
CA TYR A 62 9.07 7.86 -13.93
C TYR A 62 10.50 8.11 -14.46
N LEU A 63 10.70 8.08 -15.79
CA LEU A 63 11.97 8.44 -16.42
C LEU A 63 12.30 9.91 -16.12
N THR A 64 13.55 10.20 -15.78
CA THR A 64 14.04 11.58 -15.65
C THR A 64 14.03 12.29 -17.00
N LEU A 65 14.05 13.63 -17.03
CA LEU A 65 14.04 14.40 -18.28
C LEU A 65 15.21 14.02 -19.20
N ASP A 66 16.40 13.77 -18.63
CA ASP A 66 17.58 13.35 -19.40
C ASP A 66 17.42 11.96 -20.04
N GLN A 67 16.74 11.03 -19.35
CA GLN A 67 16.43 9.71 -19.89
C GLN A 67 15.36 9.76 -20.99
N LYS A 68 14.51 10.78 -20.98
CA LYS A 68 13.56 11.04 -22.07
C LYS A 68 14.26 11.70 -23.26
N ALA A 69 15.14 12.68 -23.00
CA ALA A 69 15.93 13.34 -24.04
C ALA A 69 16.83 12.34 -24.81
N ALA A 70 17.45 11.39 -24.10
CA ALA A 70 18.24 10.33 -24.72
C ALA A 70 17.43 9.34 -25.59
N ILE A 71 16.10 9.30 -25.46
CA ILE A 71 15.21 8.51 -26.32
C ILE A 71 14.77 9.32 -27.54
N ASP A 72 14.61 10.64 -27.40
CA ASP A 72 14.23 11.52 -28.51
C ASP A 72 15.39 11.82 -29.48
N GLU A 73 16.65 11.65 -29.05
CA GLU A 73 17.86 11.82 -29.90
C GLU A 73 18.31 10.54 -30.64
N ALA A 74 17.68 9.39 -30.39
CA ALA A 74 17.98 8.10 -31.04
C ALA A 74 17.04 7.81 -32.22
#